data_AF-A0A7S3PFK0-F1
#
_entry.id   AF-A0A7S3PFK0-F1
#
_cell.length_a   1.000
_cell.length_b   1.000
_cell.length_c   1.000
_cell.angle_alpha   90.00
_cell.angle_beta   90.00
_cell.angle_gamma   90.00
#
_symmetry.space_group_name_H-M   'P 1'
#
loop_
_entity.id
_entity.type
_entity.pdbx_description
1 polymer ?
#
loop_
_entity_poly.entity_id
_entity_poly.type
_entity_poly.pdbx_seq_one_letter_code
_entity_poly.pdbx_strand_id
1 'polypeptide(L)'
;CQCVDNWNQKFSCNTIAPGMQRREHKIEDWHQYLLDNVPTQKPTSINSCDTYSCPEHSHRIPGEECINKLKQCECDVGYKLAKQSERCLPCNTFICPKDSEIKAGVHCVKKFSHCDCNTGFEKNKKLEKCNVCNTYTCPEHSHIKPGLQCTKKFKHCKCDQQFEPNKDTEKCLPCTLPIICPAHSTPVPDKQCIRSFENCKCDSGYSKKYNKCVINNP
;
A
#
# COMPACT_ATOMS: atom_id res chain seq x y z
N CYS A 1 5.19 20.01 23.72
CA CYS A 1 6.55 20.30 24.22
C CYS A 1 7.54 19.81 23.19
N GLN A 2 8.32 20.71 22.59
CA GLN A 2 9.40 20.34 21.68
C GLN A 2 10.71 20.48 22.47
N CYS A 3 11.46 19.40 22.59
CA CYS A 3 12.84 19.42 23.04
C CYS A 3 13.70 19.21 21.79
N VAL A 4 14.45 20.23 21.43
CA VAL A 4 15.44 20.19 20.36
C VAL A 4 16.75 19.75 20.99
N ASP A 5 17.35 18.70 20.44
CA ASP A 5 18.62 18.16 20.88
C ASP A 5 19.75 19.15 20.59
N ASN A 6 20.41 19.63 21.65
CA ASN A 6 21.72 20.26 21.53
C ASN A 6 22.60 19.73 22.66
N TRP A 7 23.58 18.90 22.27
CA TRP A 7 24.62 18.40 23.16
C TRP A 7 25.41 19.58 23.74
N ASN A 8 25.60 19.59 25.06
CA ASN A 8 26.33 20.56 25.88
C ASN A 8 25.57 21.81 26.36
N GLN A 9 24.56 21.65 27.22
CA GLN A 9 24.34 22.55 28.36
C GLN A 9 23.35 21.95 29.39
N LYS A 10 23.59 22.23 30.68
CA LYS A 10 22.82 21.74 31.84
C LYS A 10 21.32 22.06 31.70
N PHE A 11 20.47 21.03 31.73
CA PHE A 11 19.03 21.20 31.84
C PHE A 11 18.64 21.50 33.29
N SER A 12 18.00 22.64 33.52
CA SER A 12 17.24 22.91 34.73
C SER A 12 15.77 23.09 34.32
N CYS A 13 14.97 22.04 34.48
CA CYS A 13 13.52 22.11 34.32
C CYS A 13 12.89 22.37 35.70
N ASN A 14 12.60 23.63 35.99
CA ASN A 14 11.81 24.01 37.16
C ASN A 14 10.32 23.95 36.82
N THR A 15 9.64 22.88 37.23
CA THR A 15 8.25 22.92 37.74
C THR A 15 7.89 21.56 38.33
N ILE A 16 7.80 21.49 39.65
CA ILE A 16 7.45 20.29 40.44
C ILE A 16 5.97 20.38 40.82
N ALA A 17 5.18 19.37 40.47
CA ALA A 17 3.90 19.12 41.12
C ALA A 17 4.15 18.56 42.54
N PRO A 18 3.43 19.02 43.58
CA PRO A 18 3.73 18.66 44.96
C PRO A 18 3.35 17.20 45.26
N GLY A 19 4.31 16.38 45.68
CA GLY A 19 4.01 15.05 46.23
C GLY A 19 5.03 13.92 46.01
N MET A 20 6.11 14.10 45.22
CA MET A 20 7.08 13.03 44.98
C MET A 20 8.41 13.26 45.72
N GLN A 21 8.74 12.34 46.63
CA GLN A 21 10.03 12.28 47.33
C GLN A 21 11.18 12.01 46.35
N ARG A 22 12.27 12.74 46.55
CA ARG A 22 13.54 12.58 45.83
C ARG A 22 14.14 11.20 46.14
N ARG A 23 14.22 10.31 45.14
CA ARG A 23 15.18 9.19 45.18
C ARG A 23 16.40 9.60 44.37
N GLU A 24 17.52 9.79 45.06
CA GLU A 24 18.83 9.96 44.44
C GLU A 24 19.25 8.59 43.88
N HIS A 25 19.01 8.35 42.59
CA HIS A 25 19.61 7.22 41.90
C HIS A 25 21.04 7.59 41.47
N LYS A 26 22.02 6.83 41.99
CA LYS A 26 23.42 6.94 41.59
C LYS A 26 23.56 6.61 40.11
N ILE A 27 24.50 7.30 39.47
CA ILE A 27 24.82 7.27 38.02
C ILE A 27 25.27 5.88 37.52
N GLU A 28 25.46 4.90 38.40
CA GLU A 28 25.96 3.55 38.06
C GLU A 28 24.90 2.63 37.41
N ASP A 29 23.60 2.95 37.49
CA ASP A 29 22.53 2.11 36.91
C ASP A 29 22.31 2.28 35.39
N TRP A 30 22.88 3.31 34.76
CA TRP A 30 22.66 3.59 33.33
C TRP A 30 23.52 2.75 32.38
N HIS A 31 24.64 2.20 32.86
CA HIS A 31 25.46 1.31 32.02
C HIS A 31 24.77 -0.03 31.75
N GLN A 32 24.00 -0.53 32.71
CA GLN A 32 23.26 -1.78 32.52
C GLN A 32 22.06 -1.60 31.58
N TYR A 33 21.33 -0.48 31.69
CA TYR A 33 20.22 -0.16 30.78
C TYR A 33 20.67 0.04 29.33
N LEU A 34 21.87 0.61 29.10
CA LEU A 34 22.42 0.76 27.74
C LEU A 34 22.89 -0.56 27.14
N LEU A 35 23.38 -1.52 27.94
CA LEU A 35 23.73 -2.86 27.46
C LEU A 35 22.48 -3.68 27.11
N ASP A 36 21.40 -3.53 27.87
CA ASP A 36 20.16 -4.28 27.68
C ASP A 36 19.24 -3.69 26.58
N ASN A 37 19.49 -2.44 26.14
CA ASN A 37 18.69 -1.74 25.12
C ASN A 37 19.49 -1.30 23.89
N VAL A 38 20.69 -1.84 23.66
CA VAL A 38 21.26 -1.80 22.31
C VAL A 38 20.27 -2.53 21.41
N PRO A 39 19.71 -1.89 20.36
CA PRO A 39 18.98 -2.63 19.35
C PRO A 39 19.98 -3.61 18.77
N THR A 40 19.88 -4.88 19.14
CA THR A 40 20.55 -5.95 18.41
C THR A 40 20.04 -5.82 17.00
N GLN A 41 20.85 -5.20 16.13
CA GLN A 41 20.75 -5.43 14.71
C GLN A 41 20.85 -6.94 14.59
N LYS A 42 19.69 -7.56 14.37
CA LYS A 42 19.59 -8.98 14.05
C LYS A 42 20.62 -9.20 12.95
N PRO A 43 21.66 -10.01 13.16
CA PRO A 43 22.58 -10.29 12.07
C PRO A 43 21.72 -10.81 10.93
N THR A 44 21.74 -10.08 9.81
CA THR A 44 21.26 -10.57 8.53
C THR A 44 21.82 -11.98 8.42
N SER A 45 20.95 -13.00 8.36
CA SER A 45 21.42 -14.37 8.28
C SER A 45 22.17 -14.51 6.96
N ILE A 46 23.49 -14.37 7.01
CA ILE A 46 24.38 -14.60 5.89
C ILE A 46 24.17 -16.09 5.56
N ASN A 47 23.58 -16.37 4.40
CA ASN A 47 23.49 -17.76 3.95
C ASN A 47 24.92 -18.28 3.81
N SER A 48 25.14 -19.56 4.10
CA SER A 48 26.47 -20.19 4.04
C SER A 48 27.18 -20.05 2.68
N CYS A 49 26.46 -19.66 1.63
CA CYS A 49 26.99 -19.44 0.28
C CYS A 49 27.17 -17.96 -0.11
N ASP A 50 26.82 -17.01 0.75
CA ASP A 50 26.96 -15.59 0.46
C ASP A 50 28.44 -15.19 0.58
N THR A 51 29.08 -14.89 -0.56
CA THR A 51 30.46 -14.37 -0.57
C THR A 51 30.48 -12.84 -0.66
N TYR A 52 29.32 -12.20 -0.76
CA TYR A 52 29.16 -10.77 -0.93
C TYR A 52 27.99 -10.26 -0.10
N SER A 53 28.22 -9.15 0.62
CA SER A 53 27.17 -8.45 1.34
C SER A 53 26.73 -7.23 0.55
N CYS A 54 25.42 -7.04 0.43
CA CYS A 54 24.88 -5.85 -0.21
C CYS A 54 25.35 -4.57 0.51
N PRO A 55 25.70 -3.51 -0.25
CA PRO A 55 26.18 -2.27 0.35
C PRO A 55 25.10 -1.61 1.22
N GLU A 56 25.51 -0.61 2.02
CA GLU A 56 24.57 0.18 2.82
C GLU A 56 23.46 0.79 1.95
N HIS A 57 22.25 0.85 2.49
CA HIS A 57 21.03 1.27 1.79
C HIS A 57 20.70 0.42 0.56
N SER A 58 20.92 -0.88 0.67
CA SER A 58 20.49 -1.86 -0.31
C SER A 58 20.13 -3.18 0.35
N HIS A 59 19.34 -3.95 -0.36
CA HIS A 59 18.93 -5.28 0.06
C HIS A 59 19.07 -6.26 -1.09
N ARG A 60 19.00 -7.53 -0.74
CA ARG A 60 19.01 -8.63 -1.69
C ARG A 60 17.76 -8.60 -2.56
N ILE A 61 17.90 -8.79 -3.87
CA ILE A 61 16.76 -8.98 -4.77
C ILE A 61 15.97 -10.24 -4.33
N PRO A 62 14.64 -10.14 -4.13
CA PRO A 62 13.83 -11.29 -3.76
C PRO A 62 13.93 -12.42 -4.80
N GLY A 63 14.19 -13.65 -4.33
CA GLY A 63 14.26 -14.85 -5.18
C GLY A 63 15.67 -15.33 -5.54
N GLU A 64 16.71 -14.57 -5.23
CA GLU A 64 18.10 -15.05 -5.33
C GLU A 64 18.42 -16.02 -4.18
N GLU A 65 19.16 -17.12 -4.42
CA GLU A 65 19.54 -18.11 -3.38
C GLU A 65 20.87 -17.80 -2.68
N CYS A 66 21.87 -17.29 -3.42
CA CYS A 66 23.15 -16.78 -2.87
C CYS A 66 23.50 -15.37 -3.40
N ILE A 67 24.16 -14.54 -2.59
CA ILE A 67 24.66 -13.21 -2.97
C ILE A 67 26.18 -13.28 -3.17
N ASN A 68 26.61 -13.15 -4.43
CA ASN A 68 28.02 -13.26 -4.82
C ASN A 68 28.55 -12.01 -5.54
N LYS A 69 27.65 -11.13 -6.01
CA LYS A 69 27.99 -9.91 -6.75
C LYS A 69 26.99 -8.80 -6.45
N LEU A 70 27.45 -7.55 -6.61
CA LEU A 70 26.62 -6.33 -6.47
C LEU A 70 25.34 -6.33 -7.33
N LYS A 71 25.34 -7.01 -8.49
CA LYS A 71 24.17 -7.10 -9.37
C LYS A 71 22.96 -7.82 -8.75
N GLN A 72 23.17 -8.56 -7.66
CA GLN A 72 22.12 -9.29 -6.92
C GLN A 72 21.57 -8.45 -5.75
N CYS A 73 21.99 -7.18 -5.67
CA CYS A 73 21.53 -6.21 -4.70
C CYS A 73 20.73 -5.10 -5.39
N GLU A 74 19.69 -4.63 -4.71
CA GLU A 74 18.85 -3.52 -5.13
C GLU A 74 18.90 -2.42 -4.07
N CYS A 75 19.12 -1.17 -4.50
CA CYS A 75 19.16 -0.04 -3.57
C CYS A 75 17.76 0.22 -2.97
N ASP A 76 17.76 0.59 -1.70
CA ASP A 76 16.54 0.99 -1.00
C ASP A 76 15.90 2.22 -1.66
N VAL A 77 14.60 2.40 -1.43
CA VAL A 77 13.87 3.57 -1.93
C VAL A 77 14.55 4.86 -1.48
N GLY A 78 14.85 5.73 -2.43
CA GLY A 78 15.57 6.98 -2.21
C GLY A 78 17.08 6.92 -2.46
N TYR A 79 17.61 5.76 -2.83
CA TYR A 79 19.01 5.57 -3.20
C TYR A 79 19.15 5.05 -4.63
N LYS A 80 20.27 5.37 -5.27
CA LYS A 80 20.66 4.86 -6.59
C LYS A 80 22.09 4.36 -6.58
N LEU A 81 22.35 3.31 -7.35
CA LEU A 81 23.70 2.79 -7.49
C LEU A 81 24.59 3.79 -8.24
N ALA A 82 25.66 4.23 -7.59
CA ALA A 82 26.67 5.07 -8.21
C ALA A 82 27.71 4.20 -8.92
N LYS A 83 27.75 4.27 -10.26
CA LYS A 83 28.63 3.45 -11.11
C LYS A 83 30.12 3.55 -10.74
N GLN A 84 30.55 4.65 -10.15
CA GLN A 84 31.95 4.90 -9.80
C GLN A 84 32.35 4.37 -8.42
N SER A 85 31.40 4.24 -7.49
CA SER A 85 31.70 3.88 -6.10
C SER A 85 31.10 2.55 -5.66
N GLU A 86 30.33 1.88 -6.53
CA GLU A 86 29.65 0.61 -6.22
C GLU A 86 28.79 0.66 -4.95
N ARG A 87 28.32 1.87 -4.59
CA ARG A 87 27.49 2.15 -3.41
C ARG A 87 26.18 2.77 -3.82
N CYS A 88 25.16 2.56 -2.99
CA CYS A 88 23.87 3.21 -3.11
C CYS A 88 23.98 4.62 -2.50
N LEU A 89 23.84 5.65 -3.33
CA LEU A 89 23.89 7.04 -2.92
C LEU A 89 22.48 7.65 -2.92
N PRO A 90 22.15 8.54 -1.97
CA PRO A 90 20.88 9.25 -1.96
C PRO A 90 20.59 9.91 -3.31
N CYS A 91 19.39 9.72 -3.83
CA CYS A 91 18.96 10.28 -5.11
C CYS A 91 17.69 11.12 -5.04
N ASN A 92 17.00 11.10 -3.90
CA ASN A 92 15.81 11.92 -3.68
C ASN A 92 16.24 13.35 -3.36
N THR A 93 16.00 14.26 -4.30
CA THR A 93 16.11 15.70 -4.07
C THR A 93 14.74 16.35 -3.87
N PHE A 94 13.67 15.61 -4.19
CA PHE A 94 12.29 16.05 -4.05
C PHE A 94 11.57 15.09 -3.11
N ILE A 95 10.84 15.65 -2.13
CA ILE A 95 10.02 14.89 -1.21
C ILE A 95 8.58 15.00 -1.69
N CYS A 96 7.88 13.86 -1.76
CA CYS A 96 6.47 13.86 -2.10
C CYS A 96 5.68 14.73 -1.11
N PRO A 97 4.79 15.61 -1.58
CA PRO A 97 4.05 16.50 -0.71
C PRO A 97 3.11 15.72 0.21
N LYS A 98 2.51 16.42 1.18
CA LYS A 98 1.50 15.83 2.07
C LYS A 98 0.38 15.14 1.25
N ASP A 99 -0.16 14.05 1.81
CA ASP A 99 -1.26 13.27 1.24
C ASP A 99 -0.89 12.62 -0.11
N SER A 100 0.39 12.28 -0.26
CA SER A 100 0.93 11.57 -1.41
C SER A 100 2.06 10.63 -1.01
N GLU A 101 2.29 9.64 -1.86
CA GLU A 101 3.33 8.63 -1.71
C GLU A 101 4.17 8.52 -2.98
N ILE A 102 5.31 7.84 -2.89
CA ILE A 102 6.15 7.57 -4.05
C ILE A 102 5.41 6.59 -4.96
N LYS A 103 5.33 6.91 -6.25
CA LYS A 103 4.69 6.04 -7.24
C LYS A 103 5.38 4.67 -7.27
N ALA A 104 4.58 3.61 -7.34
CA ALA A 104 5.08 2.25 -7.46
C ALA A 104 6.09 2.11 -8.62
N GLY A 105 7.23 1.47 -8.33
CA GLY A 105 8.34 1.30 -9.28
C GLY A 105 9.26 2.52 -9.45
N VAL A 106 9.06 3.59 -8.69
CA VAL A 106 9.97 4.75 -8.70
C VAL A 106 10.90 4.69 -7.49
N HIS A 107 12.20 4.49 -7.73
CA HIS A 107 13.22 4.49 -6.67
C HIS A 107 13.74 5.90 -6.33
N CYS A 108 13.74 6.81 -7.32
CA CYS A 108 14.29 8.16 -7.16
C CYS A 108 13.25 9.23 -7.51
N VAL A 109 12.89 10.03 -6.50
CA VAL A 109 11.94 11.13 -6.60
C VAL A 109 12.69 12.42 -6.91
N LYS A 110 12.39 13.00 -8.08
CA LYS A 110 13.03 14.25 -8.56
C LYS A 110 12.04 15.39 -8.79
N LYS A 111 10.76 15.06 -8.86
CA LYS A 111 9.68 15.97 -9.24
C LYS A 111 8.35 15.41 -8.77
N PHE A 112 7.34 16.26 -8.67
CA PHE A 112 6.01 15.88 -8.22
C PHE A 112 5.36 14.76 -9.07
N SER A 113 5.71 14.64 -10.36
CA SER A 113 5.14 13.58 -11.20
C SER A 113 5.57 12.16 -10.82
N HIS A 114 6.56 12.01 -9.93
CA HIS A 114 7.01 10.73 -9.37
C HIS A 114 6.22 10.31 -8.12
N CYS A 115 5.32 11.17 -7.63
CA CYS A 115 4.47 10.90 -6.49
C CYS A 115 3.07 10.56 -6.96
N ASP A 116 2.33 9.70 -6.26
CA ASP A 116 0.90 9.47 -6.44
C ASP A 116 0.12 9.99 -5.22
N CYS A 117 -1.00 10.66 -5.47
CA CYS A 117 -1.84 11.15 -4.37
C CYS A 117 -2.58 9.98 -3.72
N ASN A 118 -2.73 10.05 -2.41
CA ASN A 118 -3.48 9.07 -1.63
C ASN A 118 -4.95 9.09 -2.02
N THR A 119 -5.68 8.01 -1.69
CA THR A 119 -7.13 7.93 -1.91
C THR A 119 -7.86 9.09 -1.27
N GLY A 120 -8.76 9.74 -2.02
CA GLY A 120 -9.44 10.95 -1.58
C GLY A 120 -8.74 12.26 -1.96
N PHE A 121 -7.62 12.19 -2.69
CA PHE A 121 -6.92 13.37 -3.21
C PHE A 121 -6.64 13.29 -4.73
N GLU A 122 -6.68 14.44 -5.41
CA GLU A 122 -6.26 14.57 -6.82
C GLU A 122 -4.99 15.42 -6.99
N LYS A 123 -4.19 15.06 -8.00
CA LYS A 123 -2.99 15.82 -8.38
C LYS A 123 -3.37 17.20 -8.94
N ASN A 124 -2.92 18.24 -8.26
CA ASN A 124 -2.86 19.58 -8.84
C ASN A 124 -1.45 19.83 -9.37
N LYS A 125 -1.24 19.59 -10.67
CA LYS A 125 0.06 19.76 -11.32
C LYS A 125 0.59 21.19 -11.30
N LYS A 126 -0.29 22.20 -11.29
CA LYS A 126 0.12 23.61 -11.28
C LYS A 126 0.67 24.04 -9.93
N LEU A 127 0.11 23.48 -8.85
CA LEU A 127 0.50 23.79 -7.48
C LEU A 127 1.41 22.74 -6.85
N GLU A 128 1.81 21.72 -7.63
CA GLU A 128 2.62 20.56 -7.21
C GLU A 128 2.18 19.95 -5.87
N LYS A 129 0.86 19.83 -5.68
CA LYS A 129 0.27 19.31 -4.44
C LYS A 129 -0.93 18.42 -4.72
N CYS A 130 -1.28 17.61 -3.72
CA CYS A 130 -2.50 16.82 -3.71
C CYS A 130 -3.61 17.64 -3.06
N ASN A 131 -4.69 17.87 -3.78
CA ASN A 131 -5.86 18.55 -3.27
C ASN A 131 -6.89 17.52 -2.83
N VAL A 132 -7.61 17.80 -1.74
CA VAL A 132 -8.79 17.01 -1.38
C VAL A 132 -9.72 16.98 -2.58
N CYS A 133 -10.19 15.79 -2.96
CA CYS A 133 -11.16 15.66 -4.03
C CYS A 133 -12.41 16.49 -3.66
N ASN A 134 -12.95 17.27 -4.60
CA ASN A 134 -14.32 17.78 -4.47
C ASN A 134 -15.26 16.59 -4.73
N THR A 135 -15.58 15.83 -3.69
CA THR A 135 -16.14 14.48 -3.84
C THR A 135 -17.66 14.49 -4.01
N TYR A 136 -18.08 13.87 -5.10
CA TYR A 136 -19.35 13.16 -5.12
C TYR A 136 -19.16 11.87 -4.30
N THR A 137 -19.92 11.66 -3.25
CA THR A 137 -19.86 10.41 -2.48
C THR A 137 -20.61 9.32 -3.24
N CYS A 138 -19.99 8.15 -3.40
CA CYS A 138 -20.68 7.02 -4.01
C CYS A 138 -21.94 6.66 -3.19
N PRO A 139 -23.09 6.46 -3.84
CA PRO A 139 -24.32 6.13 -3.15
C PRO A 139 -24.23 4.75 -2.47
N GLU A 140 -25.24 4.42 -1.67
CA GLU A 140 -25.35 3.12 -1.02
C GLU A 140 -25.21 1.95 -2.02
N HIS A 141 -24.63 0.84 -1.55
CA HIS A 141 -24.31 -0.34 -2.35
C HIS A 141 -23.38 -0.05 -3.54
N SER A 142 -22.43 0.86 -3.35
CA SER A 142 -21.43 1.17 -4.36
C SER A 142 -20.14 1.68 -3.75
N HIS A 143 -19.05 1.50 -4.50
CA HIS A 143 -17.71 1.92 -4.14
C HIS A 143 -17.02 2.60 -5.31
N ILE A 144 -15.94 3.32 -5.05
CA ILE A 144 -15.14 3.98 -6.09
C ILE A 144 -14.59 2.91 -7.04
N LYS A 145 -14.68 3.14 -8.36
CA LYS A 145 -14.09 2.22 -9.34
C LYS A 145 -12.58 2.04 -9.08
N PRO A 146 -12.06 0.80 -9.18
CA PRO A 146 -10.63 0.55 -9.05
C PRO A 146 -9.80 1.45 -9.98
N GLY A 147 -8.70 1.99 -9.46
CA GLY A 147 -7.80 2.88 -10.20
C GLY A 147 -8.23 4.35 -10.24
N LEU A 148 -9.36 4.73 -9.63
CA LEU A 148 -9.72 6.14 -9.43
C LEU A 148 -9.37 6.59 -8.02
N GLN A 149 -8.72 7.75 -7.90
CA GLN A 149 -8.44 8.40 -6.61
C GLN A 149 -9.57 9.33 -6.15
N CYS A 150 -10.39 9.81 -7.09
CA CYS A 150 -11.49 10.73 -6.84
C CYS A 150 -12.78 10.34 -7.57
N THR A 151 -13.90 10.63 -6.92
CA THR A 151 -15.24 10.58 -7.49
C THR A 151 -15.77 11.99 -7.72
N LYS A 152 -16.16 12.29 -8.96
CA LYS A 152 -16.75 13.60 -9.32
C LYS A 152 -18.23 13.49 -9.67
N LYS A 153 -18.68 12.29 -10.05
CA LYS A 153 -20.02 11.97 -10.54
C LYS A 153 -20.29 10.48 -10.30
N PHE A 154 -21.56 10.07 -10.33
CA PHE A 154 -21.99 8.67 -10.18
C PHE A 154 -21.24 7.69 -11.10
N LYS A 155 -20.91 8.10 -12.34
CA LYS A 155 -20.17 7.24 -13.28
C LYS A 155 -18.79 6.77 -12.79
N HIS A 156 -18.22 7.39 -11.76
CA HIS A 156 -16.95 6.98 -11.14
C HIS A 156 -17.14 5.90 -10.06
N CYS A 157 -18.39 5.60 -9.71
CA CYS A 157 -18.76 4.54 -8.76
C CYS A 157 -19.06 3.23 -9.50
N LYS A 158 -18.84 2.12 -8.81
CA LYS A 158 -19.17 0.75 -9.20
C LYS A 158 -20.15 0.22 -8.16
N CYS A 159 -21.33 -0.20 -8.59
CA CYS A 159 -22.28 -0.86 -7.70
C CYS A 159 -21.72 -2.20 -7.19
N ASP A 160 -22.17 -2.62 -6.01
CA ASP A 160 -21.83 -3.92 -5.46
C ASP A 160 -22.52 -5.05 -6.25
N GLN A 161 -22.18 -6.31 -5.96
CA GLN A 161 -22.86 -7.44 -6.57
C GLN A 161 -24.35 -7.39 -6.23
N GLN A 162 -25.21 -7.81 -7.18
CA GLN A 162 -26.67 -7.77 -7.07
C GLN A 162 -27.29 -6.36 -7.12
N PHE A 163 -26.50 -5.33 -7.41
CA PHE A 163 -26.98 -3.98 -7.68
C PHE A 163 -26.53 -3.51 -9.06
N GLU A 164 -27.36 -2.70 -9.70
CA GLU A 164 -27.07 -2.10 -11.00
C GLU A 164 -27.19 -0.58 -11.00
N PRO A 165 -26.39 0.11 -11.82
CA PRO A 165 -26.42 1.55 -11.89
C PRO A 165 -27.68 2.04 -12.61
N ASN A 166 -28.53 2.78 -11.88
CA ASN A 166 -29.62 3.54 -12.46
C ASN A 166 -29.14 4.97 -12.74
N LYS A 167 -29.04 5.33 -14.03
CA LYS A 167 -28.51 6.63 -14.46
C LYS A 167 -29.46 7.80 -14.18
N ASP A 168 -30.77 7.54 -14.11
CA ASP A 168 -31.78 8.58 -13.92
C ASP A 168 -31.84 9.04 -12.46
N THR A 169 -31.63 8.11 -11.53
CA THR A 169 -31.63 8.37 -10.09
C THR A 169 -30.24 8.54 -9.49
N GLU A 170 -29.18 8.30 -10.27
CA GLU A 170 -27.78 8.23 -9.82
C GLU A 170 -27.57 7.33 -8.60
N LYS A 171 -28.28 6.20 -8.55
CA LYS A 171 -28.24 5.22 -7.46
C LYS A 171 -27.97 3.82 -7.99
N CYS A 172 -27.48 2.97 -7.11
CA CYS A 172 -27.41 1.54 -7.35
C CYS A 172 -28.71 0.90 -6.85
N LEU A 173 -29.48 0.30 -7.75
CA LEU A 173 -30.74 -0.35 -7.42
C LEU A 173 -30.56 -1.88 -7.40
N PRO A 174 -31.29 -2.61 -6.55
CA PRO A 174 -31.27 -4.07 -6.57
C PRO A 174 -31.64 -4.59 -7.95
N CYS A 175 -30.95 -5.63 -8.43
CA CYS A 175 -31.33 -6.29 -9.68
C CYS A 175 -32.79 -6.78 -9.58
N THR A 176 -33.63 -6.39 -10.53
CA THR A 176 -35.00 -6.90 -10.64
C THR A 176 -34.95 -8.39 -11.02
N LEU A 177 -35.29 -9.25 -10.06
CA LEU A 177 -35.33 -10.73 -10.14
C LEU A 177 -33.96 -11.38 -10.43
N PRO A 178 -33.16 -11.73 -9.40
CA PRO A 178 -31.97 -12.53 -9.63
C PRO A 178 -32.39 -13.92 -10.15
N ILE A 179 -32.03 -14.23 -11.40
CA ILE A 179 -32.08 -15.62 -11.85
C ILE A 179 -31.01 -16.37 -11.05
N ILE A 180 -31.44 -17.33 -10.24
CA ILE A 180 -30.52 -18.26 -9.60
C ILE A 180 -29.96 -19.15 -10.70
N CYS A 181 -28.64 -19.24 -10.79
CA CYS A 181 -28.00 -20.15 -11.73
C CYS A 181 -28.51 -21.59 -11.47
N PRO A 182 -28.87 -22.35 -12.51
CA PRO A 182 -29.40 -23.70 -12.34
C PRO A 182 -28.32 -24.65 -11.78
N ALA A 183 -28.73 -25.85 -11.36
CA ALA A 183 -27.81 -26.85 -10.85
C ALA A 183 -26.61 -27.10 -11.79
N HIS A 184 -25.44 -27.36 -11.19
CA HIS A 184 -24.17 -27.54 -11.89
C HIS A 184 -23.70 -26.30 -12.66
N SER A 185 -24.01 -25.12 -12.13
CA SER A 185 -23.53 -23.86 -12.67
C SER A 185 -23.31 -22.81 -11.59
N THR A 186 -22.35 -21.94 -11.85
CA THR A 186 -21.98 -20.82 -10.98
C THR A 186 -22.11 -19.51 -11.74
N PRO A 187 -22.42 -18.38 -11.07
CA PRO A 187 -22.41 -17.07 -11.72
C PRO A 187 -21.05 -16.80 -12.39
N VAL A 188 -21.07 -16.26 -13.61
CA VAL A 188 -19.84 -15.79 -14.25
C VAL A 188 -19.26 -14.65 -13.39
N PRO A 189 -17.97 -14.72 -13.02
CA PRO A 189 -17.30 -13.64 -12.30
C PRO A 189 -17.47 -12.31 -13.05
N ASP A 190 -17.61 -11.20 -12.32
CA ASP A 190 -17.76 -9.83 -12.83
C ASP A 190 -19.11 -9.43 -13.44
N LYS A 191 -20.12 -10.31 -13.45
CA LYS A 191 -21.50 -9.90 -13.81
C LYS A 191 -22.24 -9.39 -12.56
N GLN A 192 -22.59 -8.10 -12.57
CA GLN A 192 -23.31 -7.42 -11.48
C GLN A 192 -24.73 -7.98 -11.24
N CYS A 193 -25.45 -8.27 -12.33
CA CYS A 193 -26.77 -8.88 -12.29
C CYS A 193 -26.82 -10.14 -13.16
N ILE A 194 -27.36 -11.22 -12.61
CA ILE A 194 -27.69 -12.45 -13.34
C ILE A 194 -29.10 -12.30 -13.89
N ARG A 195 -29.21 -11.89 -15.15
CA ARG A 195 -30.50 -11.65 -15.82
C ARG A 195 -30.89 -12.77 -16.79
N SER A 196 -29.98 -13.69 -17.06
CA SER A 196 -30.19 -14.83 -17.93
C SER A 196 -29.19 -15.93 -17.58
N PHE A 197 -29.49 -17.18 -17.98
CA PHE A 197 -28.57 -18.31 -17.89
C PHE A 197 -27.25 -18.09 -18.67
N GLU A 198 -27.20 -17.10 -19.56
CA GLU A 198 -25.97 -16.69 -20.24
C GLU A 198 -24.93 -16.18 -19.24
N ASN A 199 -25.38 -15.59 -18.14
CA ASN A 199 -24.53 -15.07 -17.06
C ASN A 199 -24.11 -16.15 -16.04
N CYS A 200 -24.42 -17.43 -16.30
CA CYS A 200 -23.96 -18.57 -15.52
C CYS A 200 -22.88 -19.35 -16.29
N LYS A 201 -21.94 -19.99 -15.60
CA LYS A 201 -20.92 -20.88 -16.15
C LYS A 201 -21.21 -22.28 -15.64
N CYS A 202 -21.28 -23.27 -16.54
CA CYS A 202 -21.41 -24.66 -16.13
C CYS A 202 -20.14 -25.15 -15.43
N ASP A 203 -20.32 -26.04 -14.46
CA ASP A 203 -19.20 -26.69 -13.77
C ASP A 203 -18.43 -27.62 -14.73
N SER A 204 -17.19 -27.96 -14.36
CA SER A 204 -16.35 -28.87 -15.15
C SER A 204 -17.08 -30.19 -15.44
N GLY A 205 -17.10 -30.61 -16.70
CA GLY A 205 -17.82 -31.81 -17.15
C GLY A 205 -19.26 -31.57 -17.62
N TYR A 206 -19.75 -30.34 -17.57
CA TYR A 206 -21.08 -29.95 -18.07
C TYR A 206 -20.99 -28.89 -19.17
N SER A 207 -21.95 -28.91 -20.10
CA SER A 207 -22.12 -27.90 -21.16
C SER A 207 -23.52 -27.29 -21.14
N LYS A 208 -23.62 -26.04 -21.61
CA LYS A 208 -24.91 -25.34 -21.75
C LYS A 208 -25.75 -25.97 -22.86
N LYS A 209 -26.93 -26.49 -22.53
CA LYS A 209 -28.00 -26.85 -23.48
C LYS A 209 -29.36 -26.45 -22.92
N TYR A 210 -30.23 -25.85 -23.74
CA TYR A 210 -31.62 -25.52 -23.40
C TYR A 210 -31.81 -24.89 -22.01
N ASN A 211 -31.04 -23.84 -21.71
CA ASN A 211 -31.05 -23.14 -20.41
C ASN A 211 -30.66 -23.99 -19.18
N LYS A 212 -29.95 -25.10 -19.38
CA LYS A 212 -29.44 -25.97 -18.32
C LYS A 212 -28.00 -26.38 -18.60
N CYS A 213 -27.30 -26.83 -17.54
CA CYS A 213 -26.02 -27.49 -17.67
C CYS A 213 -26.26 -29.00 -17.74
N VAL A 214 -25.80 -29.64 -18.82
CA VAL A 214 -25.94 -31.09 -19.04
C VAL A 214 -24.56 -31.72 -19.09
N ILE A 215 -24.43 -32.96 -18.60
CA ILE A 215 -23.18 -33.72 -18.64
C ILE A 215 -22.67 -33.82 -20.09
N ASN A 216 -21.38 -33.61 -20.26
CA ASN A 216 -20.68 -33.91 -21.51
C ASN A 216 -20.59 -35.44 -21.61
N ASN A 217 -21.42 -36.05 -22.45
CA ASN A 217 -21.25 -37.47 -22.75
C ASN A 217 -19.86 -37.68 -23.37
N PRO A 218 -19.05 -38.61 -22.84
CA PRO A 218 -17.79 -39.02 -23.47
C PRO A 218 -18.03 -39.68 -24.83
#